data_AF-A0A397E2B8-F1
#
_entry.id   AF-A0A397E2B8-F1
#
_cell.length_a   1.000
_cell.length_b   1.000
_cell.length_c   1.000
_cell.angle_alpha   90.00
_cell.angle_beta   90.00
_cell.angle_gamma   90.00
#
_symmetry.space_group_name_H-M   'P 1'
#
loop_
_entity.id
_entity.type
_entity.pdbx_description
1 polymer ?
#
loop_
_entity_poly.entity_id
_entity_poly.type
_entity_poly.pdbx_seq_one_letter_code
_entity_poly.pdbx_strand_id
1 'polypeptide(L)'
;MMHARKHYARAFEYYMQVLSLDPSHSIALSNCHAMWHSMTNSYEPSVIYLHSGARLDHRLLPEIPTPDDLDALALQAADAHWRGRRHIALAKLTMLVLFQPHNPFVLNDLGATLAQEQGQNDVALSYYGRAMAVDSTDAHVRYNMGNTLMTMKRYDHVVRMYTLLFGLTEVLHWTASDMAELEDNDRSLSRQVLQPLGALVAAMLVAYPAHMRFNCVQSVLTNEFDVHFRLNTSFEQVVRRTQLAYDSEWHAHHVTILTPPQDPTIQRTSQNITILSLVYLAIQYYRTADASRQLELDTCLRSNLANDHIAQVHVLVEGTPGDLTPFVNGHGGSKLHVAVVPHRLTMRAALEYANKTRPHAQWVIANADIHFDSSLRVLVDGPRLPRNQVVALTRWQYNEVLNEVTFHPRIDSHDAWAVYPAGLPRVLLPQVDFYLGYLRTDTRFVAALYACNVSVVNWGFQVRAIHRHAATHRAYTSQHTAWGADAYLLLSLFSHDSIILTAP
;
A
#
# COMPACT_ATOMS: atom_id res chain seq x y z
N MET A 1 -17.24 34.04 17.98
CA MET A 1 -16.42 33.33 18.99
C MET A 1 -15.59 32.19 18.39
N MET A 2 -16.20 31.24 17.67
CA MET A 2 -15.47 30.11 17.03
C MET A 2 -14.42 30.58 16.01
N HIS A 3 -14.77 31.52 15.13
CA HIS A 3 -13.84 32.11 14.15
C HIS A 3 -12.63 32.79 14.83
N ALA A 4 -12.87 33.63 15.83
CA ALA A 4 -11.80 34.30 16.60
C ALA A 4 -10.87 33.31 17.33
N ARG A 5 -11.33 32.09 17.62
CA ARG A 5 -10.54 31.00 18.22
C ARG A 5 -9.93 30.06 17.18
N LYS A 6 -9.96 30.41 15.90
CA LYS A 6 -9.46 29.59 14.78
C LYS A 6 -10.15 28.23 14.63
N HIS A 7 -11.37 28.09 15.15
CA HIS A 7 -12.24 26.94 14.87
C HIS A 7 -13.00 27.15 13.56
N TYR A 8 -12.26 27.31 12.47
CA TYR A 8 -12.79 27.73 11.17
C TYR A 8 -13.86 26.79 10.62
N ALA A 9 -13.70 25.47 10.74
CA ALA A 9 -14.69 24.49 10.27
C ALA A 9 -16.07 24.67 10.93
N ARG A 10 -16.11 24.72 12.27
CA ARG A 10 -17.37 24.97 13.01
C ARG A 10 -17.90 26.37 12.76
N ALA A 11 -17.04 27.38 12.70
CA ALA A 11 -17.46 28.74 12.40
C ALA A 11 -18.18 28.80 11.05
N PHE A 12 -17.64 28.12 10.05
CA PHE A 12 -18.22 28.02 8.72
C PHE A 12 -19.56 27.29 8.71
N GLU A 13 -19.67 26.13 9.37
CA GLU A 13 -20.94 25.42 9.49
C GLU A 13 -22.04 26.32 10.04
N TYR A 14 -21.75 27.10 11.09
CA TYR A 14 -22.69 28.06 11.63
C TYR A 14 -23.03 29.17 10.65
N TYR A 15 -22.04 29.73 9.95
CA TYR A 15 -22.32 30.77 8.97
C TYR A 15 -23.18 30.24 7.82
N MET A 16 -22.92 29.03 7.34
CA MET A 16 -23.74 28.39 6.31
C MET A 16 -25.15 28.07 6.77
N GLN A 17 -25.34 27.64 8.02
CA GLN A 17 -26.68 27.48 8.61
C GLN A 17 -27.43 28.80 8.64
N VAL A 18 -26.78 29.89 9.09
CA VAL A 18 -27.39 31.22 9.09
C VAL A 18 -27.75 31.66 7.67
N LEU A 19 -26.85 31.48 6.71
CA LEU A 19 -27.09 31.83 5.30
C LEU A 19 -28.15 30.95 4.63
N SER A 20 -28.34 29.72 5.09
CA SER A 20 -29.43 28.86 4.61
C SER A 20 -30.81 29.34 5.08
N LEU A 21 -30.88 30.03 6.22
CA LEU A 21 -32.10 30.60 6.78
C LEU A 21 -32.35 32.02 6.25
N ASP A 22 -31.28 32.80 6.12
CA ASP A 22 -31.29 34.15 5.54
C ASP A 22 -30.05 34.35 4.63
N PRO A 23 -30.20 34.15 3.32
CA PRO A 23 -29.11 34.33 2.35
C PRO A 23 -28.56 35.76 2.29
N SER A 24 -29.29 36.75 2.82
CA SER A 24 -28.90 38.17 2.84
C SER A 24 -28.21 38.60 4.14
N HIS A 25 -28.01 37.67 5.08
CA HIS A 25 -27.46 37.96 6.40
C HIS A 25 -26.02 38.50 6.33
N SER A 26 -25.90 39.83 6.35
CA SER A 26 -24.67 40.59 6.05
C SER A 26 -23.46 40.20 6.92
N ILE A 27 -23.68 39.94 8.21
CA ILE A 27 -22.61 39.52 9.14
C ILE A 27 -22.12 38.10 8.81
N ALA A 28 -23.01 37.21 8.36
CA ALA A 28 -22.63 35.83 8.03
C ALA A 28 -21.90 35.81 6.68
N LEU A 29 -22.40 36.54 5.68
CA LEU A 29 -21.72 36.74 4.40
C LEU A 29 -20.30 37.31 4.58
N SER A 30 -20.17 38.39 5.37
CA SER A 30 -18.87 39.02 5.62
C SER A 30 -17.91 38.11 6.37
N ASN A 31 -18.38 37.39 7.40
CA ASN A 31 -17.53 36.47 8.13
C ASN A 31 -17.12 35.26 7.28
N CYS A 32 -18.00 34.75 6.42
CA CYS A 32 -17.66 33.73 5.42
C CYS A 32 -16.56 34.24 4.47
N HIS A 33 -16.73 35.45 3.93
CA HIS A 33 -15.76 36.07 3.02
C HIS A 33 -14.40 36.28 3.70
N ALA A 34 -14.37 36.74 4.94
CA ALA A 34 -13.12 36.91 5.66
C ALA A 34 -12.42 35.58 5.99
N MET A 35 -13.22 34.56 6.31
CA MET A 35 -12.70 33.23 6.53
C MET A 35 -12.15 32.63 5.23
N TRP A 36 -12.80 32.85 4.08
CA TRP A 36 -12.30 32.47 2.76
C TRP A 36 -10.93 33.08 2.48
N HIS A 37 -10.81 34.40 2.61
CA HIS A 37 -9.55 35.11 2.42
C HIS A 37 -8.43 34.58 3.31
N SER A 38 -8.75 34.29 4.59
CA SER A 38 -7.78 33.70 5.52
C SER A 38 -7.35 32.27 5.13
N MET A 39 -8.17 31.54 4.36
CA MET A 39 -7.86 30.18 3.92
C MET A 39 -7.11 30.13 2.59
N THR A 40 -7.29 31.12 1.70
CA THR A 40 -6.64 31.21 0.38
C THR A 40 -5.32 31.98 0.40
N ASN A 41 -5.22 33.08 1.15
CA ASN A 41 -4.01 33.91 1.22
C ASN A 41 -3.43 33.97 2.65
N SER A 42 -2.12 33.79 2.76
CA SER A 42 -1.40 33.74 4.04
C SER A 42 -0.97 35.10 4.60
N TYR A 43 -1.31 36.23 3.96
CA TYR A 43 -1.00 37.57 4.48
C TYR A 43 -2.12 38.61 4.23
N GLU A 44 -2.62 39.16 5.34
CA GLU A 44 -3.37 40.41 5.56
C GLU A 44 -4.90 40.53 5.30
N PRO A 45 -5.60 41.38 6.10
CA PRO A 45 -6.95 41.13 6.59
C PRO A 45 -8.05 41.77 5.73
N SER A 46 -9.10 41.02 5.42
CA SER A 46 -10.37 41.58 4.97
C SER A 46 -11.11 42.21 6.16
N VAL A 47 -11.25 43.53 6.17
CA VAL A 47 -11.87 44.29 7.27
C VAL A 47 -13.37 43.99 7.38
N ILE A 48 -13.82 43.62 8.58
CA ILE A 48 -15.22 43.44 8.98
C ILE A 48 -15.53 44.46 10.06
N TYR A 49 -16.71 45.08 10.01
CA TYR A 49 -17.18 45.89 11.12
C TYR A 49 -18.52 45.42 11.68
N LEU A 50 -18.63 45.64 12.98
CA LEU A 50 -19.48 44.93 13.91
C LEU A 50 -20.80 45.68 14.16
N HIS A 51 -21.62 45.08 15.03
CA HIS A 51 -22.88 45.58 15.59
C HIS A 51 -22.82 46.98 16.26
N SER A 52 -21.65 47.64 16.25
CA SER A 52 -21.36 48.97 16.80
C SER A 52 -21.23 50.09 15.75
N GLY A 53 -21.63 49.84 14.49
CA GLY A 53 -21.85 50.92 13.51
C GLY A 53 -20.64 51.32 12.65
N ALA A 54 -19.73 50.40 12.36
CA ALA A 54 -18.65 50.66 11.40
C ALA A 54 -18.80 49.80 10.13
N ARG A 55 -18.02 50.10 9.08
CA ARG A 55 -18.43 49.96 7.66
C ARG A 55 -18.08 48.64 6.96
N LEU A 56 -19.08 47.94 6.41
CA LEU A 56 -18.93 46.86 5.42
C LEU A 56 -18.99 47.42 3.99
N ASP A 57 -18.08 47.00 3.10
CA ASP A 57 -18.02 47.40 1.69
C ASP A 57 -18.93 46.51 0.79
N HIS A 58 -19.64 47.08 -0.18
CA HIS A 58 -20.54 46.40 -1.13
C HIS A 58 -19.87 45.36 -2.06
N ARG A 59 -18.54 45.23 -2.02
CA ARG A 59 -17.76 44.19 -2.71
C ARG A 59 -17.80 42.82 -2.02
N LEU A 60 -18.57 42.68 -0.94
CA LEU A 60 -18.63 41.51 -0.05
C LEU A 60 -19.61 40.40 -0.47
N LEU A 61 -20.09 40.38 -1.72
CA LEU A 61 -20.49 39.09 -2.26
C LEU A 61 -19.24 38.21 -2.23
N PRO A 62 -19.27 36.99 -1.66
CA PRO A 62 -18.13 36.10 -1.81
C PRO A 62 -17.90 35.98 -3.31
N GLU A 63 -16.73 36.44 -3.80
CA GLU A 63 -16.32 36.13 -5.15
C GLU A 63 -16.47 34.62 -5.29
N ILE A 64 -17.24 34.20 -6.29
CA ILE A 64 -17.37 32.77 -6.57
C ILE A 64 -15.95 32.30 -6.87
N PRO A 65 -15.41 31.36 -6.08
CA PRO A 65 -14.05 30.88 -6.26
C PRO A 65 -13.84 30.49 -7.71
N THR A 66 -12.73 30.93 -8.30
CA THR A 66 -12.34 30.38 -9.59
C THR A 66 -11.96 28.90 -9.41
N PRO A 67 -12.00 28.09 -10.49
CA PRO A 67 -11.47 26.73 -10.44
C PRO A 67 -10.03 26.68 -9.91
N ASP A 68 -9.19 27.64 -10.30
CA ASP A 68 -7.79 27.73 -9.85
C ASP A 68 -7.69 27.99 -8.34
N ASP A 69 -8.58 28.83 -7.78
CA ASP A 69 -8.64 29.06 -6.32
C ASP A 69 -9.00 27.78 -5.57
N LEU A 70 -9.95 27.00 -6.10
CA LEU A 70 -10.38 25.73 -5.52
C LEU A 70 -9.27 24.68 -5.61
N ASP A 71 -8.56 24.60 -6.74
CA ASP A 71 -7.44 23.68 -6.93
C ASP A 71 -6.27 24.02 -6.02
N ALA A 72 -5.94 25.32 -5.89
CA ALA A 72 -4.93 25.79 -4.94
C ALA A 72 -5.33 25.45 -3.49
N LEU A 73 -6.61 25.64 -3.14
CA LEU A 73 -7.12 25.31 -1.81
C LEU A 73 -7.07 23.80 -1.53
N ALA A 74 -7.39 22.96 -2.53
CA ALA A 74 -7.29 21.50 -2.43
C ALA A 74 -5.84 21.05 -2.19
N LEU A 75 -4.89 21.60 -2.94
CA LEU A 75 -3.47 21.32 -2.73
C LEU A 75 -3.00 21.72 -1.33
N GLN A 76 -3.43 22.90 -0.84
CA GLN A 76 -3.10 23.37 0.50
C GLN A 76 -3.78 22.54 1.61
N ALA A 77 -4.98 22.03 1.36
CA ALA A 77 -5.70 21.17 2.29
C ALA A 77 -4.99 19.83 2.45
N ALA A 78 -4.60 19.20 1.33
CA ALA A 78 -3.76 18.01 1.33
C ALA A 78 -2.46 18.28 2.08
N ASP A 79 -1.72 19.34 1.73
CA ASP A 79 -0.47 19.75 2.39
C ASP A 79 -0.61 19.86 3.92
N ALA A 80 -1.71 20.45 4.39
CA ALA A 80 -2.03 20.58 5.80
C ALA A 80 -2.38 19.24 6.46
N HIS A 81 -3.18 18.39 5.80
CA HIS A 81 -3.57 17.07 6.30
C HIS A 81 -2.32 16.22 6.57
N TRP A 82 -1.46 16.12 5.56
CA TRP A 82 -0.24 15.33 5.60
C TRP A 82 0.81 15.85 6.59
N ARG A 83 0.85 17.17 6.88
CA ARG A 83 1.70 17.74 7.93
C ARG A 83 1.13 17.60 9.35
N GLY A 84 -0.01 16.91 9.51
CA GLY A 84 -0.69 16.80 10.81
C GLY A 84 -1.40 18.09 11.24
N ARG A 85 -1.44 19.13 10.39
CA ARG A 85 -2.22 20.36 10.62
C ARG A 85 -3.67 20.13 10.21
N ARG A 86 -4.24 19.06 10.72
CA ARG A 86 -5.49 18.50 10.21
C ARG A 86 -6.70 19.37 10.56
N HIS A 87 -6.65 20.24 11.58
CA HIS A 87 -7.64 21.32 11.79
C HIS A 87 -7.69 22.34 10.64
N ILE A 88 -6.55 22.66 10.03
CA ILE A 88 -6.49 23.52 8.83
C ILE A 88 -7.02 22.77 7.62
N ALA A 89 -6.61 21.51 7.46
CA ALA A 89 -7.12 20.65 6.38
C ALA A 89 -8.64 20.54 6.44
N LEU A 90 -9.19 20.26 7.63
CA LEU A 90 -10.63 20.15 7.85
C LEU A 90 -11.36 21.41 7.41
N ALA A 91 -10.91 22.59 7.86
CA ALA A 91 -11.55 23.85 7.48
C ALA A 91 -11.57 24.07 5.96
N LYS A 92 -10.46 23.78 5.28
CA LYS A 92 -10.34 23.92 3.82
C LYS A 92 -11.21 22.91 3.08
N LEU A 93 -11.22 21.65 3.52
CA LEU A 93 -12.02 20.57 2.92
C LEU A 93 -13.52 20.80 3.12
N THR A 94 -13.94 21.28 4.30
CA THR A 94 -15.33 21.68 4.55
C THR A 94 -15.75 22.83 3.62
N MET A 95 -14.83 23.70 3.22
CA MET A 95 -15.14 24.73 2.22
C MET A 95 -15.22 24.16 0.81
N LEU A 96 -14.23 23.35 0.41
CA LEU A 96 -14.20 22.72 -0.91
C LEU A 96 -15.46 21.90 -1.18
N VAL A 97 -15.97 21.15 -0.19
CA VAL A 97 -17.17 20.31 -0.39
C VAL A 97 -18.45 21.12 -0.65
N LEU A 98 -18.48 22.43 -0.35
CA LEU A 98 -19.62 23.27 -0.72
C LEU A 98 -19.62 23.66 -2.19
N PHE A 99 -18.44 23.98 -2.74
CA PHE A 99 -18.30 24.37 -4.15
C PHE A 99 -18.18 23.16 -5.07
N GLN A 100 -17.68 22.05 -4.54
CA GLN A 100 -17.48 20.80 -5.25
C GLN A 100 -18.15 19.62 -4.49
N PRO A 101 -19.49 19.64 -4.32
CA PRO A 101 -20.22 18.68 -3.48
C PRO A 101 -20.20 17.24 -3.99
N HIS A 102 -19.75 17.04 -5.22
CA HIS A 102 -19.63 15.74 -5.89
C HIS A 102 -18.18 15.43 -6.31
N ASN A 103 -17.19 16.17 -5.83
CA ASN A 103 -15.79 15.84 -6.11
C ASN A 103 -15.35 14.69 -5.19
N PRO A 104 -15.07 13.48 -5.73
CA PRO A 104 -14.74 12.31 -4.92
C PRO A 104 -13.46 12.49 -4.10
N PHE A 105 -12.46 13.22 -4.63
CA PHE A 105 -11.21 13.51 -3.91
C PHE A 105 -11.45 14.37 -2.67
N VAL A 106 -12.22 15.45 -2.83
CA VAL A 106 -12.58 16.35 -1.70
C VAL A 106 -13.40 15.61 -0.65
N LEU A 107 -14.38 14.81 -1.08
CA LEU A 107 -15.23 13.99 -0.20
C LEU A 107 -14.41 12.95 0.57
N ASN A 108 -13.49 12.27 -0.12
CA ASN A 108 -12.56 11.31 0.47
C ASN A 108 -11.67 11.96 1.53
N ASP A 109 -11.00 13.06 1.18
CA ASP A 109 -10.04 13.74 2.06
C ASP A 109 -10.74 14.35 3.28
N LEU A 110 -11.96 14.86 3.11
CA LEU A 110 -12.79 15.34 4.21
C LEU A 110 -13.15 14.20 5.16
N GLY A 111 -13.62 13.06 4.62
CA GLY A 111 -13.90 11.86 5.40
C GLY A 111 -12.67 11.37 6.18
N ALA A 112 -11.51 11.28 5.52
CA ALA A 112 -10.26 10.87 6.15
C ALA A 112 -9.84 11.81 7.28
N THR A 113 -9.97 13.11 7.05
CA THR A 113 -9.64 14.13 8.08
C THR A 113 -10.59 14.06 9.28
N LEU A 114 -11.90 13.87 9.05
CA LEU A 114 -12.90 13.74 10.12
C LEU A 114 -12.69 12.49 10.98
N ALA A 115 -12.40 11.35 10.36
CA ALA A 115 -12.09 10.11 11.07
C ALA A 115 -10.83 10.27 11.94
N GLN A 116 -9.76 10.84 11.37
CA GLN A 116 -8.46 10.93 12.06
C GLN A 116 -8.37 12.02 13.12
N GLU A 117 -9.04 13.16 12.95
CA GLU A 117 -8.97 14.29 13.90
C GLU A 117 -10.01 14.24 15.00
N GLN A 118 -11.23 13.89 14.65
CA GLN A 118 -12.37 14.07 15.53
C GLN A 118 -12.96 12.74 15.99
N GLY A 119 -12.43 11.61 15.49
CA GLY A 119 -13.01 10.29 15.71
C GLY A 119 -14.45 10.19 15.19
N GLN A 120 -14.87 11.09 14.30
CA GLN A 120 -16.23 11.17 13.77
C GLN A 120 -16.38 10.15 12.64
N ASN A 121 -16.24 8.88 12.99
CA ASN A 121 -16.22 7.79 12.03
C ASN A 121 -17.54 7.67 11.25
N ASP A 122 -18.70 7.86 11.91
CA ASP A 122 -20.00 7.81 11.23
C ASP A 122 -20.17 8.91 10.17
N VAL A 123 -19.70 10.13 10.49
CA VAL A 123 -19.73 11.25 9.55
C VAL A 123 -18.77 11.00 8.40
N ALA A 124 -17.57 10.47 8.68
CA ALA A 124 -16.62 10.06 7.65
C ALA A 124 -17.22 9.01 6.69
N LEU A 125 -17.90 7.97 7.23
CA LEU A 125 -18.59 6.97 6.41
C LEU A 125 -19.66 7.58 5.50
N SER A 126 -20.38 8.62 5.95
CA SER A 126 -21.34 9.34 5.10
C SER A 126 -20.66 10.03 3.91
N TYR A 127 -19.52 10.69 4.14
CA TYR A 127 -18.75 11.33 3.07
C TYR A 127 -18.13 10.31 2.11
N TYR A 128 -17.58 9.21 2.60
CA TYR A 128 -17.11 8.12 1.73
C TYR A 128 -18.25 7.54 0.90
N GLY A 129 -19.44 7.34 1.48
CA GLY A 129 -20.62 6.87 0.75
C GLY A 129 -21.02 7.81 -0.39
N ARG A 130 -20.92 9.13 -0.18
CA ARG A 130 -21.12 10.13 -1.24
C ARG A 130 -20.05 10.05 -2.34
N ALA A 131 -18.78 9.84 -1.97
CA ALA A 131 -17.71 9.67 -2.94
C ALA A 131 -17.91 8.39 -3.79
N MET A 132 -18.29 7.28 -3.16
CA MET A 132 -18.60 6.02 -3.84
C MET A 132 -19.83 6.10 -4.75
N ALA A 133 -20.77 7.01 -4.48
CA ALA A 133 -21.91 7.24 -5.37
C ALA A 133 -21.49 7.93 -6.68
N VAL A 134 -20.35 8.62 -6.69
CA VAL A 134 -19.78 9.26 -7.89
C VAL A 134 -18.87 8.28 -8.64
N ASP A 135 -17.92 7.67 -7.92
CA ASP A 135 -17.08 6.60 -8.44
C ASP A 135 -17.03 5.45 -7.44
N SER A 136 -17.77 4.39 -7.74
CA SER A 136 -17.85 3.21 -6.87
C SER A 136 -16.55 2.39 -6.88
N THR A 137 -15.65 2.63 -7.84
CA THR A 137 -14.40 1.89 -8.07
C THR A 137 -13.16 2.54 -7.48
N ASP A 138 -13.28 3.75 -6.93
CA ASP A 138 -12.17 4.50 -6.34
C ASP A 138 -11.50 3.71 -5.18
N ALA A 139 -10.23 3.34 -5.40
CA ALA A 139 -9.45 2.56 -4.45
C ALA A 139 -9.06 3.38 -3.20
N HIS A 140 -8.90 4.70 -3.30
CA HIS A 140 -8.59 5.57 -2.16
C HIS A 140 -9.77 5.63 -1.19
N VAL A 141 -10.98 5.86 -1.71
CA VAL A 141 -12.21 5.91 -0.93
C VAL A 141 -12.44 4.57 -0.22
N ARG A 142 -12.37 3.46 -0.96
CA ARG A 142 -12.58 2.12 -0.41
C ARG A 142 -11.57 1.78 0.69
N TYR A 143 -10.31 2.15 0.51
CA TYR A 143 -9.25 1.92 1.51
C TYR A 143 -9.47 2.74 2.79
N ASN A 144 -9.74 4.04 2.65
CA ASN A 144 -9.97 4.92 3.79
C ASN A 144 -11.24 4.54 4.56
N MET A 145 -12.29 4.15 3.84
CA MET A 145 -13.53 3.63 4.42
C MET A 145 -13.28 2.29 5.14
N GLY A 146 -12.54 1.36 4.54
CA GLY A 146 -12.16 0.08 5.15
C GLY A 146 -11.39 0.27 6.46
N ASN A 147 -10.39 1.16 6.49
CA ASN A 147 -9.64 1.51 7.70
C ASN A 147 -10.53 2.14 8.79
N THR A 148 -11.50 2.96 8.39
CA THR A 148 -12.47 3.58 9.31
C THR A 148 -13.38 2.51 9.91
N LEU A 149 -13.91 1.59 9.10
CA LEU A 149 -14.72 0.47 9.55
C LEU A 149 -13.94 -0.49 10.46
N MET A 150 -12.66 -0.73 10.17
CA MET A 150 -11.75 -1.47 11.04
C MET A 150 -11.63 -0.83 12.42
N THR A 151 -11.43 0.49 12.47
CA THR A 151 -11.35 1.26 13.72
C THR A 151 -12.65 1.16 14.52
N MET A 152 -13.79 1.16 13.83
CA MET A 152 -15.12 0.96 14.45
C MET A 152 -15.44 -0.49 14.78
N LYS A 153 -14.55 -1.45 14.48
CA LYS A 153 -14.77 -2.90 14.68
C LYS A 153 -15.99 -3.46 13.93
N ARG A 154 -16.38 -2.83 12.81
CA ARG A 154 -17.48 -3.27 11.93
C ARG A 154 -16.98 -4.26 10.90
N TYR A 155 -16.58 -5.43 11.37
CA TYR A 155 -15.75 -6.37 10.60
C TYR A 155 -16.47 -6.99 9.39
N ASP A 156 -17.78 -7.22 9.47
CA ASP A 156 -18.61 -7.67 8.35
C ASP A 156 -18.55 -6.67 7.17
N HIS A 157 -18.64 -5.37 7.46
CA HIS A 157 -18.49 -4.33 6.44
C HIS A 157 -17.06 -4.24 5.91
N VAL A 158 -16.04 -4.46 6.74
CA VAL A 158 -14.64 -4.48 6.27
C VAL A 158 -14.44 -5.64 5.30
N VAL A 159 -14.91 -6.83 5.65
CA VAL A 159 -14.86 -8.01 4.77
C VAL A 159 -15.44 -7.66 3.41
N ARG A 160 -16.68 -7.16 3.36
CA ARG A 160 -17.31 -6.68 2.11
C ARG A 160 -16.44 -5.68 1.33
N MET A 161 -15.96 -4.65 2.00
CA MET A 161 -15.18 -3.58 1.37
C MET A 161 -13.85 -4.09 0.82
N TYR A 162 -13.18 -4.98 1.53
CA TYR A 162 -11.93 -5.59 1.06
C TYR A 162 -12.18 -6.57 -0.08
N THR A 163 -13.29 -7.32 -0.08
CA THR A 163 -13.70 -8.12 -1.24
C THR A 163 -13.71 -7.28 -2.52
N LEU A 164 -14.37 -6.12 -2.46
CA LEU A 164 -14.49 -5.22 -3.60
C LEU A 164 -13.16 -4.54 -3.94
N LEU A 165 -12.43 -4.06 -2.92
CA LEU A 165 -11.17 -3.36 -3.09
C LEU A 165 -10.13 -4.25 -3.78
N PHE A 166 -10.04 -5.52 -3.41
CA PHE A 166 -9.10 -6.46 -4.00
C PHE A 166 -9.63 -7.16 -5.25
N GLY A 167 -10.81 -6.77 -5.77
CA GLY A 167 -11.40 -7.37 -6.97
C GLY A 167 -11.83 -8.83 -6.80
N LEU A 168 -12.04 -9.29 -5.57
CA LEU A 168 -12.36 -10.68 -5.25
C LEU A 168 -13.76 -11.08 -5.72
N THR A 169 -14.66 -10.13 -5.94
CA THR A 169 -16.04 -10.44 -6.38
C THR A 169 -16.09 -11.21 -7.69
N GLU A 170 -15.17 -10.94 -8.62
CA GLU A 170 -15.10 -11.63 -9.91
C GLU A 170 -14.48 -13.03 -9.81
N VAL A 171 -13.74 -13.29 -8.73
CA VAL A 171 -13.00 -14.56 -8.52
C VAL A 171 -13.74 -15.49 -7.56
N LEU A 172 -14.62 -14.97 -6.70
CA LEU A 172 -15.40 -15.74 -5.72
C LEU A 172 -16.70 -16.34 -6.30
N HIS A 173 -16.82 -16.46 -7.61
CA HIS A 173 -17.92 -17.18 -8.25
C HIS A 173 -17.67 -18.69 -8.17
N TRP A 174 -18.02 -19.30 -7.05
CA TRP A 174 -17.84 -20.74 -6.82
C TRP A 174 -18.97 -21.55 -7.46
N THR A 175 -18.61 -22.54 -8.26
CA THR A 175 -19.54 -23.52 -8.81
C THR A 175 -19.92 -24.57 -7.76
N ALA A 176 -20.96 -25.36 -8.04
CA ALA A 176 -21.30 -26.51 -7.19
C ALA A 176 -20.13 -27.51 -7.04
N SER A 177 -19.26 -27.60 -8.05
CA SER A 177 -18.05 -28.43 -7.99
C SER A 177 -17.00 -27.86 -7.04
N ASP A 178 -16.80 -26.53 -7.08
CA ASP A 178 -15.87 -25.83 -6.18
C ASP A 178 -16.34 -25.98 -4.72
N MET A 179 -17.65 -25.83 -4.50
CA MET A 179 -18.28 -26.05 -3.19
C MET A 179 -18.11 -27.49 -2.69
N ALA A 180 -18.32 -28.50 -3.54
CA ALA A 180 -18.12 -29.89 -3.16
C ALA A 180 -16.66 -30.19 -2.76
N GLU A 181 -15.69 -29.55 -3.42
CA GLU A 181 -14.26 -29.69 -3.09
C GLU A 181 -13.89 -28.96 -1.77
N LEU A 182 -14.54 -27.83 -1.48
CA LEU A 182 -14.41 -27.15 -0.18
C LEU A 182 -15.01 -27.97 0.97
N GLU A 183 -16.08 -28.72 0.69
CA GLU A 183 -16.79 -29.55 1.67
C GLU A 183 -16.09 -30.88 1.99
N ASP A 184 -15.32 -31.44 1.05
CA ASP A 184 -14.63 -32.72 1.22
C ASP A 184 -13.30 -32.52 1.96
N ASN A 185 -13.26 -32.89 3.24
CA ASN A 185 -12.10 -32.70 4.13
C ASN A 185 -10.86 -33.51 3.69
N ASP A 186 -11.05 -34.62 2.99
CA ASP A 186 -9.98 -35.58 2.64
C ASP A 186 -9.40 -35.36 1.23
N ARG A 187 -10.03 -34.47 0.44
CA ARG A 187 -9.63 -34.14 -0.93
C ARG A 187 -8.70 -32.92 -0.98
N SER A 188 -7.68 -32.98 -1.83
CA SER A 188 -6.85 -31.82 -2.14
C SER A 188 -7.64 -30.79 -2.94
N LEU A 189 -7.55 -29.52 -2.57
CA LEU A 189 -8.18 -28.43 -3.30
C LEU A 189 -7.51 -28.24 -4.67
N SER A 190 -8.30 -28.01 -5.72
CA SER A 190 -7.78 -27.69 -7.03
C SER A 190 -7.28 -26.24 -7.08
N ARG A 191 -6.41 -25.91 -8.05
CA ARG A 191 -6.00 -24.52 -8.30
C ARG A 191 -7.17 -23.57 -8.51
N GLN A 192 -8.24 -24.05 -9.13
CA GLN A 192 -9.45 -23.27 -9.39
C GLN A 192 -10.11 -22.79 -8.09
N VAL A 193 -10.04 -23.58 -7.02
CA VAL A 193 -10.55 -23.23 -5.68
C VAL A 193 -9.48 -22.52 -4.83
N LEU A 194 -8.23 -22.99 -4.87
CA LEU A 194 -7.12 -22.45 -4.08
C LEU A 194 -6.82 -20.98 -4.39
N GLN A 195 -6.96 -20.56 -5.66
CA GLN A 195 -6.66 -19.19 -6.08
C GLN A 195 -7.60 -18.13 -5.47
N PRO A 196 -8.94 -18.18 -5.67
CA PRO A 196 -9.86 -17.26 -5.03
C PRO A 196 -9.81 -17.34 -3.51
N LEU A 197 -9.69 -18.55 -2.97
CA LEU A 197 -9.66 -18.77 -1.53
C LEU A 197 -8.39 -18.19 -0.89
N GLY A 198 -7.22 -18.37 -1.50
CA GLY A 198 -5.97 -17.77 -1.04
C GLY A 198 -6.01 -16.24 -1.07
N ALA A 199 -6.64 -15.67 -2.11
CA ALA A 199 -6.83 -14.24 -2.24
C ALA A 199 -7.76 -13.66 -1.15
N LEU A 200 -8.85 -14.37 -0.86
CA LEU A 200 -9.78 -14.09 0.24
C LEU A 200 -9.09 -14.16 1.62
N VAL A 201 -8.36 -15.25 1.88
CA VAL A 201 -7.59 -15.51 3.11
C VAL A 201 -6.60 -14.38 3.40
N ALA A 202 -5.84 -13.98 2.40
CA ALA A 202 -4.90 -12.87 2.51
C ALA A 202 -5.56 -11.53 2.74
N ALA A 203 -6.60 -11.20 1.95
CA ALA A 203 -7.30 -9.93 2.04
C ALA A 203 -8.00 -9.75 3.40
N MET A 204 -8.52 -10.84 3.97
CA MET A 204 -9.50 -10.78 5.06
C MET A 204 -8.99 -11.33 6.39
N LEU A 205 -7.74 -11.78 6.53
CA LEU A 205 -7.27 -12.35 7.81
C LEU A 205 -6.19 -11.53 8.52
N VAL A 206 -5.87 -10.36 7.98
CA VAL A 206 -4.68 -9.60 8.38
C VAL A 206 -4.95 -8.55 9.45
N ALA A 207 -6.19 -8.15 9.64
CA ALA A 207 -6.52 -7.03 10.53
C ALA A 207 -7.31 -7.41 11.79
N TYR A 208 -7.62 -8.70 12.01
CA TYR A 208 -8.60 -9.14 13.01
C TYR A 208 -8.01 -10.05 14.08
N PRO A 209 -8.58 -10.06 15.30
CA PRO A 209 -8.34 -11.13 16.26
C PRO A 209 -8.66 -12.51 15.64
N ALA A 210 -7.76 -13.47 15.82
CA ALA A 210 -7.77 -14.76 15.12
C ALA A 210 -9.08 -15.57 15.25
N HIS A 211 -9.86 -15.37 16.31
CA HIS A 211 -11.12 -16.08 16.55
C HIS A 211 -12.35 -15.42 15.89
N MET A 212 -12.35 -14.09 15.65
CA MET A 212 -13.49 -13.41 15.01
C MET A 212 -13.42 -13.44 13.49
N ARG A 213 -12.20 -13.47 12.94
CA ARG A 213 -11.96 -13.35 11.49
C ARG A 213 -12.66 -14.42 10.67
N PHE A 214 -12.60 -15.68 11.12
CA PHE A 214 -13.15 -16.79 10.37
C PHE A 214 -14.68 -16.76 10.38
N ASN A 215 -15.29 -16.45 11.52
CA ASN A 215 -16.75 -16.36 11.65
C ASN A 215 -17.32 -15.19 10.85
N CYS A 216 -16.66 -14.02 10.85
CA CYS A 216 -17.09 -12.88 10.05
C CYS A 216 -17.01 -13.17 8.55
N VAL A 217 -15.89 -13.73 8.08
CA VAL A 217 -15.73 -14.08 6.67
C VAL A 217 -16.72 -15.16 6.25
N GLN A 218 -16.85 -16.23 7.05
CA GLN A 218 -17.82 -17.28 6.81
C GLN A 218 -19.25 -16.71 6.70
N SER A 219 -19.63 -15.81 7.61
CA SER A 219 -20.96 -15.19 7.57
C SER A 219 -21.18 -14.35 6.30
N VAL A 220 -20.19 -13.59 5.83
CA VAL A 220 -20.33 -12.81 4.59
C VAL A 220 -20.41 -13.74 3.37
N LEU A 221 -19.56 -14.76 3.32
CA LEU A 221 -19.59 -15.78 2.26
C LEU A 221 -20.96 -16.46 2.18
N THR A 222 -21.54 -16.87 3.31
CA THR A 222 -22.85 -17.51 3.34
C THR A 222 -23.97 -16.55 2.95
N ASN A 223 -23.99 -15.34 3.49
CA ASN A 223 -25.12 -14.44 3.33
C ASN A 223 -25.14 -13.69 1.99
N GLU A 224 -23.97 -13.44 1.39
CA GLU A 224 -23.85 -12.57 0.21
C GLU A 224 -23.39 -13.34 -1.04
N PHE A 225 -22.72 -14.47 -0.86
CA PHE A 225 -22.17 -15.27 -1.96
C PHE A 225 -22.77 -16.69 -2.01
N ASP A 226 -23.77 -16.99 -1.17
CA ASP A 226 -24.47 -18.28 -1.08
C ASP A 226 -23.55 -19.49 -0.82
N VAL A 227 -22.44 -19.24 -0.12
CA VAL A 227 -21.44 -20.26 0.24
C VAL A 227 -21.82 -20.89 1.58
N HIS A 228 -22.38 -22.10 1.52
CA HIS A 228 -22.74 -22.86 2.72
C HIS A 228 -21.64 -23.84 3.11
N PHE A 229 -21.34 -23.90 4.41
CA PHE A 229 -20.38 -24.84 4.98
C PHE A 229 -21.12 -25.94 5.74
N ARG A 230 -20.73 -27.23 5.56
CA ARG A 230 -21.36 -28.36 6.27
C ARG A 230 -21.10 -28.31 7.78
N LEU A 231 -21.97 -28.98 8.54
CA LEU A 231 -21.95 -29.05 10.02
C LEU A 231 -20.59 -29.38 10.66
N ASN A 232 -19.64 -29.96 9.91
CA ASN A 232 -18.32 -30.39 10.38
C ASN A 232 -17.13 -29.74 9.66
N THR A 233 -17.35 -28.72 8.82
CA THR A 233 -16.28 -28.02 8.12
C THR A 233 -16.44 -26.53 8.34
N SER A 234 -15.64 -25.93 9.23
CA SER A 234 -15.64 -24.46 9.39
C SER A 234 -14.74 -23.81 8.34
N PHE A 235 -15.02 -22.55 8.00
CA PHE A 235 -14.14 -21.77 7.11
C PHE A 235 -12.69 -21.75 7.64
N GLU A 236 -12.51 -21.70 8.96
CA GLU A 236 -11.19 -21.81 9.60
C GLU A 236 -10.45 -23.11 9.22
N GLN A 237 -11.13 -24.25 9.26
CA GLN A 237 -10.54 -25.54 8.88
C GLN A 237 -10.15 -25.54 7.40
N VAL A 238 -11.00 -25.00 6.53
CA VAL A 238 -10.71 -24.86 5.10
C VAL A 238 -9.49 -23.96 4.88
N VAL A 239 -9.40 -22.81 5.58
CA VAL A 239 -8.23 -21.92 5.48
C VAL A 239 -6.96 -22.61 5.95
N ARG A 240 -6.98 -23.29 7.09
CA ARG A 240 -5.79 -23.98 7.63
C ARG A 240 -5.31 -25.07 6.67
N ARG A 241 -6.23 -25.84 6.09
CA ARG A 241 -5.91 -26.81 5.04
C ARG A 241 -5.37 -26.13 3.79
N THR A 242 -6.00 -25.03 3.38
CA THR A 242 -5.58 -24.24 2.21
C THR A 242 -4.19 -23.68 2.40
N GLN A 243 -3.82 -23.22 3.58
CA GLN A 243 -2.48 -22.69 3.81
C GLN A 243 -1.43 -23.81 3.65
N LEU A 244 -1.70 -25.01 4.19
CA LEU A 244 -0.88 -26.20 4.00
C LEU A 244 -0.84 -26.68 2.54
N ALA A 245 -1.97 -26.66 1.85
CA ALA A 245 -2.11 -27.07 0.45
C ALA A 245 -1.53 -26.05 -0.53
N TYR A 246 -1.65 -24.76 -0.22
CA TYR A 246 -1.06 -23.64 -0.96
C TYR A 246 0.45 -23.69 -0.84
N ASP A 247 0.95 -23.94 0.38
CA ASP A 247 2.37 -24.21 0.58
C ASP A 247 2.78 -25.44 -0.27
N SER A 248 2.04 -26.57 -0.23
CA SER A 248 2.43 -27.80 -0.93
C SER A 248 2.26 -27.82 -2.46
N GLU A 249 1.25 -27.18 -3.05
CA GLU A 249 1.11 -27.07 -4.50
C GLU A 249 2.28 -26.30 -5.12
N TRP A 250 2.81 -25.30 -4.41
CA TRP A 250 4.03 -24.60 -4.79
C TRP A 250 5.29 -25.47 -4.66
N HIS A 251 5.28 -26.48 -3.78
CA HIS A 251 6.31 -27.51 -3.73
C HIS A 251 6.20 -28.49 -4.92
N ALA A 252 4.98 -28.80 -5.38
CA ALA A 252 4.71 -29.76 -6.47
C ALA A 252 5.17 -29.28 -7.86
N HIS A 253 5.34 -27.97 -8.08
CA HIS A 253 5.96 -27.39 -9.29
C HIS A 253 7.50 -27.34 -9.25
N HIS A 254 8.13 -28.34 -8.62
CA HIS A 254 9.58 -28.58 -8.51
C HIS A 254 10.44 -27.50 -7.83
N VAL A 255 10.11 -27.06 -6.61
CA VAL A 255 11.14 -26.77 -5.58
C VAL A 255 10.56 -27.12 -4.21
N THR A 256 11.04 -28.21 -3.62
CA THR A 256 10.72 -28.63 -2.25
C THR A 256 11.63 -27.91 -1.26
N ILE A 257 11.08 -27.19 -0.27
CA ILE A 257 11.83 -26.90 0.95
C ILE A 257 11.73 -28.16 1.82
N LEU A 258 12.72 -29.04 1.74
CA LEU A 258 12.96 -29.99 2.82
C LEU A 258 13.88 -29.29 3.82
N THR A 259 13.35 -29.00 5.01
CA THR A 259 14.18 -28.85 6.20
C THR A 259 15.01 -30.13 6.35
N PRO A 260 16.34 -30.08 6.51
CA PRO A 260 17.14 -31.30 6.54
C PRO A 260 17.02 -31.99 7.90
N PRO A 261 16.89 -33.33 7.97
CA PRO A 261 17.62 -34.12 8.94
C PRO A 261 19.03 -34.41 8.38
N GLN A 262 20.03 -34.27 9.23
CA GLN A 262 21.43 -34.59 8.94
C GLN A 262 21.58 -36.08 8.56
N ASP A 263 22.12 -36.39 7.37
CA ASP A 263 23.15 -37.44 7.20
C ASP A 263 23.77 -37.38 5.78
N PRO A 264 25.07 -37.71 5.62
CA PRO A 264 25.84 -37.51 4.41
C PRO A 264 25.80 -38.79 3.57
N THR A 265 25.11 -38.78 2.46
CA THR A 265 25.47 -39.54 1.26
C THR A 265 24.38 -39.30 0.23
N ILE A 266 24.76 -38.85 -0.97
CA ILE A 266 24.36 -39.47 -2.24
C ILE A 266 24.94 -38.66 -3.41
N GLN A 267 25.38 -39.44 -4.38
CA GLN A 267 26.10 -39.12 -5.59
C GLN A 267 25.32 -38.20 -6.55
N ARG A 268 26.08 -37.35 -7.24
CA ARG A 268 25.65 -36.52 -8.37
C ARG A 268 25.50 -37.36 -9.63
N THR A 269 24.43 -37.13 -10.40
CA THR A 269 24.39 -37.42 -11.85
C THR A 269 23.58 -36.37 -12.62
N SER A 270 24.28 -35.75 -13.59
CA SER A 270 23.88 -35.17 -14.90
C SER A 270 22.58 -34.36 -15.02
N GLN A 271 22.66 -33.03 -15.17
CA GLN A 271 22.75 -32.28 -16.45
C GLN A 271 21.40 -32.05 -17.17
N ASN A 272 20.86 -30.84 -17.00
CA ASN A 272 20.38 -29.97 -18.06
C ASN A 272 20.65 -28.54 -17.59
N ILE A 273 21.58 -27.83 -18.21
CA ILE A 273 21.91 -26.45 -17.83
C ILE A 273 20.84 -25.56 -18.47
N THR A 274 19.69 -25.44 -17.80
CA THR A 274 18.87 -24.25 -17.91
C THR A 274 19.74 -23.12 -17.35
N ILE A 275 20.07 -22.11 -18.17
CA ILE A 275 20.75 -20.92 -17.65
C ILE A 275 19.78 -20.30 -16.64
N LEU A 276 20.01 -20.53 -15.35
CA LEU A 276 19.18 -19.96 -14.29
C LEU A 276 19.21 -18.43 -14.43
N SER A 277 18.05 -17.84 -14.73
CA SER A 277 17.85 -16.40 -14.87
C SER A 277 17.83 -15.75 -13.48
N LEU A 278 18.97 -15.69 -12.80
CA LEU A 278 19.04 -15.14 -11.44
C LEU A 278 18.68 -13.64 -11.37
N VAL A 279 18.17 -13.21 -10.22
CA VAL A 279 17.84 -11.82 -9.92
C VAL A 279 19.02 -11.09 -9.27
N TYR A 280 19.16 -9.80 -9.58
CA TYR A 280 20.09 -8.90 -8.88
C TYR A 280 19.30 -8.11 -7.83
N LEU A 281 19.71 -8.16 -6.57
CA LEU A 281 19.04 -7.45 -5.49
C LEU A 281 19.78 -6.14 -5.18
N ALA A 282 19.09 -5.02 -5.10
CA ALA A 282 19.60 -3.76 -4.58
C ALA A 282 18.89 -3.40 -3.27
N ILE A 283 19.67 -3.14 -2.22
CA ILE A 283 19.16 -2.73 -0.90
C ILE A 283 19.99 -1.58 -0.31
N GLN A 284 19.38 -0.77 0.56
CA GLN A 284 20.08 0.28 1.31
C GLN A 284 20.38 -0.18 2.75
N TYR A 285 21.47 -0.93 2.95
CA TYR A 285 21.88 -1.32 4.31
C TYR A 285 22.46 -0.13 5.07
N TYR A 286 22.09 0.00 6.35
CA TYR A 286 22.58 1.05 7.24
C TYR A 286 22.81 0.51 8.66
N ARG A 287 23.62 1.24 9.44
CA ARG A 287 23.84 0.94 10.85
C ARG A 287 22.89 1.77 11.72
N THR A 288 22.38 1.14 12.77
CA THR A 288 21.47 1.73 13.76
C THR A 288 22.06 1.60 15.15
N ALA A 289 21.76 2.55 16.04
CA ALA A 289 22.14 2.47 17.45
C ALA A 289 21.34 1.40 18.22
N ASP A 290 20.15 1.05 17.73
CA ASP A 290 19.33 -0.01 18.31
C ASP A 290 19.82 -1.39 17.86
N ALA A 291 20.25 -2.21 18.82
CA ALA A 291 20.79 -3.54 18.59
C ALA A 291 19.76 -4.54 18.06
N SER A 292 18.48 -4.43 18.46
CA SER A 292 17.41 -5.29 17.95
C SER A 292 17.14 -4.98 16.47
N ARG A 293 17.05 -3.70 16.12
CA ARG A 293 16.92 -3.26 14.74
C ARG A 293 18.13 -3.65 13.90
N GLN A 294 19.34 -3.58 14.48
CA GLN A 294 20.54 -4.03 13.77
C GLN A 294 20.48 -5.52 13.46
N LEU A 295 20.02 -6.33 14.42
CA LEU A 295 19.87 -7.77 14.25
C LEU A 295 18.84 -8.12 13.16
N GLU A 296 17.73 -7.37 13.07
CA GLU A 296 16.75 -7.52 11.99
C GLU A 296 17.41 -7.33 10.61
N LEU A 297 18.11 -6.21 10.41
CA LEU A 297 18.77 -5.87 9.16
C LEU A 297 19.87 -6.88 8.79
N ASP A 298 20.67 -7.29 9.78
CA ASP A 298 21.74 -8.28 9.59
C ASP A 298 21.16 -9.64 9.19
N THR A 299 20.04 -10.03 9.79
CA THR A 299 19.32 -11.27 9.45
C THR A 299 18.80 -11.21 8.01
N CYS A 300 18.15 -10.12 7.62
CA CYS A 300 17.65 -9.94 6.26
C CYS A 300 18.76 -10.02 5.21
N LEU A 301 19.88 -9.34 5.44
CA LEU A 301 21.03 -9.39 4.53
C LEU A 301 21.61 -10.81 4.42
N ARG A 302 21.79 -11.53 5.54
CA ARG A 302 22.27 -12.93 5.51
C ARG A 302 21.32 -13.84 4.74
N SER A 303 20.02 -13.73 4.97
CA SER A 303 19.01 -14.53 4.26
C SER A 303 19.05 -14.28 2.75
N ASN A 304 19.19 -13.02 2.32
CA ASN A 304 19.29 -12.70 0.90
C ASN A 304 20.60 -13.20 0.26
N LEU A 305 21.74 -13.12 0.98
CA LEU A 305 23.01 -13.69 0.50
C LEU A 305 22.92 -15.23 0.36
N ALA A 306 22.17 -15.89 1.24
CA ALA A 306 21.94 -17.32 1.20
C ALA A 306 20.91 -17.76 0.13
N ASN A 307 20.15 -16.85 -0.46
CA ASN A 307 19.10 -17.20 -1.42
C ASN A 307 19.70 -17.59 -2.79
N ASP A 308 19.41 -18.80 -3.27
CA ASP A 308 19.95 -19.34 -4.52
C ASP A 308 19.42 -18.67 -5.78
N HIS A 309 18.28 -17.98 -5.69
CA HIS A 309 17.67 -17.25 -6.80
C HIS A 309 18.24 -15.83 -6.97
N ILE A 310 19.10 -15.39 -6.05
CA ILE A 310 19.79 -14.11 -6.09
C ILE A 310 21.22 -14.31 -6.58
N ALA A 311 21.59 -13.66 -7.69
CA ALA A 311 22.92 -13.69 -8.28
C ALA A 311 23.90 -12.86 -7.46
N GLN A 312 23.50 -11.62 -7.17
CA GLN A 312 24.30 -10.62 -6.47
C GLN A 312 23.40 -9.77 -5.59
N VAL A 313 23.89 -9.45 -4.38
CA VAL A 313 23.26 -8.50 -3.45
C VAL A 313 24.11 -7.23 -3.45
N HIS A 314 23.56 -6.18 -4.05
CA HIS A 314 24.14 -4.85 -4.15
C HIS A 314 23.67 -3.99 -2.97
N VAL A 315 24.57 -3.82 -2.01
CA VAL A 315 24.38 -2.96 -0.85
C VAL A 315 24.84 -1.54 -1.22
N LEU A 316 23.86 -0.63 -1.34
CA LEU A 316 24.08 0.76 -1.67
C LEU A 316 24.15 1.58 -0.38
N VAL A 317 25.33 2.11 -0.03
CA VAL A 317 25.58 2.80 1.23
C VAL A 317 25.78 4.30 1.04
N GLU A 318 25.32 5.09 2.01
CA GLU A 318 25.63 6.52 2.09
C GLU A 318 27.03 6.72 2.66
N GLY A 319 27.98 7.18 1.85
CA GLY A 319 29.35 7.42 2.30
C GLY A 319 30.12 6.14 2.64
N THR A 320 30.89 6.14 3.74
CA THR A 320 31.74 4.99 4.08
C THR A 320 30.88 3.83 4.59
N PRO A 321 30.91 2.65 3.93
CA PRO A 321 30.20 1.47 4.44
C PRO A 321 30.68 1.18 5.86
N GLY A 322 29.74 0.85 6.76
CA GLY A 322 30.11 0.26 8.05
C GLY A 322 30.84 -1.07 7.86
N ASP A 323 31.34 -1.67 8.93
CA ASP A 323 32.02 -2.97 8.84
C ASP A 323 31.05 -4.05 8.32
N LEU A 324 31.26 -4.50 7.09
CA LEU A 324 30.52 -5.58 6.42
C LEU A 324 31.32 -6.88 6.36
N THR A 325 32.51 -6.93 6.99
CA THR A 325 33.37 -8.13 7.04
C THR A 325 32.63 -9.39 7.51
N PRO A 326 31.69 -9.33 8.48
CA PRO A 326 30.93 -10.51 8.88
C PRO A 326 30.10 -11.16 7.75
N PHE A 327 29.66 -10.38 6.76
CA PHE A 327 28.88 -10.88 5.62
C PHE A 327 29.76 -11.41 4.50
N VAL A 328 30.93 -10.77 4.28
CA VAL A 328 31.92 -11.22 3.29
C VAL A 328 32.42 -12.63 3.62
N ASN A 329 32.67 -12.91 4.90
CA ASN A 329 33.16 -14.20 5.37
C ASN A 329 32.04 -15.22 5.63
N GLY A 330 30.77 -14.83 5.45
CA GLY A 330 29.60 -15.68 5.69
C GLY A 330 29.15 -16.47 4.47
N HIS A 331 28.12 -17.30 4.66
CA HIS A 331 27.48 -18.01 3.55
C HIS A 331 26.91 -17.02 2.53
N GLY A 332 27.24 -17.21 1.25
CA GLY A 332 26.83 -16.30 0.18
C GLY A 332 27.62 -14.99 0.09
N GLY A 333 28.69 -14.81 0.89
CA GLY A 333 29.50 -13.57 0.88
C GLY A 333 30.12 -13.21 -0.47
N SER A 334 30.37 -14.18 -1.35
CA SER A 334 30.83 -13.95 -2.73
C SER A 334 29.79 -13.24 -3.62
N LYS A 335 28.51 -13.23 -3.21
CA LYS A 335 27.43 -12.50 -3.89
C LYS A 335 27.34 -11.03 -3.44
N LEU A 336 28.05 -10.64 -2.39
CA LEU A 336 27.96 -9.30 -1.82
C LEU A 336 28.75 -8.28 -2.66
N HIS A 337 28.05 -7.27 -3.15
CA HIS A 337 28.64 -6.11 -3.81
C HIS A 337 28.28 -4.86 -3.03
N VAL A 338 29.27 -4.03 -2.71
CA VAL A 338 29.07 -2.77 -1.99
C VAL A 338 29.36 -1.62 -2.92
N ALA A 339 28.44 -0.66 -3.00
CA ALA A 339 28.64 0.57 -3.76
C ALA A 339 28.25 1.78 -2.91
N VAL A 340 29.09 2.81 -2.95
CA VAL A 340 28.84 4.07 -2.26
C VAL A 340 27.98 4.97 -3.15
N VAL A 341 26.87 5.45 -2.61
CA VAL A 341 26.05 6.50 -3.20
C VAL A 341 26.32 7.83 -2.47
N PRO A 342 26.40 8.97 -3.20
CA PRO A 342 26.80 10.25 -2.61
C PRO A 342 25.76 10.85 -1.66
N HIS A 343 24.49 10.42 -1.77
CA HIS A 343 23.36 10.87 -0.99
C HIS A 343 22.47 9.68 -0.61
N ARG A 344 21.49 9.93 0.27
CA ARG A 344 20.48 8.93 0.65
C ARG A 344 19.77 8.34 -0.55
N LEU A 345 19.61 7.01 -0.54
CA LEU A 345 19.18 6.26 -1.72
C LEU A 345 17.76 6.66 -2.13
N THR A 346 17.66 7.25 -3.33
CA THR A 346 16.38 7.52 -3.99
C THR A 346 16.01 6.36 -4.92
N MET A 347 14.72 6.24 -5.24
CA MET A 347 14.25 5.28 -6.26
C MET A 347 14.95 5.56 -7.60
N ARG A 348 15.12 6.83 -7.98
CA ARG A 348 15.93 7.25 -9.12
C ARG A 348 17.35 6.71 -9.07
N ALA A 349 18.07 6.91 -7.97
CA ALA A 349 19.46 6.47 -7.83
C ALA A 349 19.58 4.94 -7.93
N ALA A 350 18.64 4.19 -7.35
CA ALA A 350 18.60 2.74 -7.45
C ALA A 350 18.38 2.26 -8.91
N LEU A 351 17.43 2.88 -9.63
CA LEU A 351 17.16 2.58 -11.04
C LEU A 351 18.34 2.95 -11.95
N GLU A 352 18.98 4.11 -11.73
CA GLU A 352 20.17 4.54 -12.47
C GLU A 352 21.35 3.58 -12.21
N TYR A 353 21.55 3.14 -10.97
CA TYR A 353 22.56 2.15 -10.61
C TYR A 353 22.32 0.80 -11.32
N ALA A 354 21.09 0.28 -11.26
CA ALA A 354 20.72 -0.97 -11.90
C ALA A 354 20.92 -0.90 -13.43
N ASN A 355 20.50 0.22 -14.05
CA ASN A 355 20.66 0.47 -15.48
C ASN A 355 22.13 0.62 -15.90
N LYS A 356 22.99 1.21 -15.06
CA LYS A 356 24.43 1.33 -15.33
C LYS A 356 25.16 -0.02 -15.18
N THR A 357 24.79 -0.80 -14.17
CA THR A 357 25.53 -2.01 -13.77
C THR A 357 25.15 -3.22 -14.60
N ARG A 358 23.84 -3.49 -14.75
CA ARG A 358 23.30 -4.61 -15.53
C ARG A 358 21.95 -4.20 -16.15
N PRO A 359 21.94 -3.40 -17.23
CA PRO A 359 20.69 -2.93 -17.86
C PRO A 359 19.83 -4.07 -18.38
N HIS A 360 20.48 -5.15 -18.84
CA HIS A 360 19.84 -6.35 -19.36
C HIS A 360 19.74 -7.49 -18.33
N ALA A 361 19.57 -7.18 -17.04
CA ALA A 361 19.24 -8.16 -15.99
C ALA A 361 17.92 -7.82 -15.30
N GLN A 362 17.32 -8.79 -14.62
CA GLN A 362 16.18 -8.56 -13.75
C GLN A 362 16.68 -8.10 -12.38
N TRP A 363 16.12 -7.01 -11.89
CA TRP A 363 16.49 -6.44 -10.60
C TRP A 363 15.32 -6.49 -9.64
N VAL A 364 15.60 -6.68 -8.36
CA VAL A 364 14.70 -6.36 -7.27
C VAL A 364 15.32 -5.24 -6.45
N ILE A 365 14.56 -4.16 -6.22
CA ILE A 365 14.93 -3.06 -5.34
C ILE A 365 14.07 -3.21 -4.09
N ALA A 366 14.69 -3.33 -2.91
CA ALA A 366 13.97 -3.59 -1.68
C ALA A 366 14.48 -2.77 -0.49
N ASN A 367 13.61 -2.59 0.51
CA ASN A 367 13.98 -2.06 1.81
C ASN A 367 14.94 -3.04 2.52
N ALA A 368 15.78 -2.52 3.43
CA ALA A 368 16.85 -3.30 4.06
C ALA A 368 16.36 -4.36 5.07
N ASP A 369 15.12 -4.23 5.52
CA ASP A 369 14.41 -5.16 6.40
C ASP A 369 13.55 -6.17 5.62
N ILE A 370 13.75 -6.28 4.31
CA ILE A 370 13.13 -7.27 3.45
C ILE A 370 14.11 -8.37 3.10
N HIS A 371 13.66 -9.60 3.24
CA HIS A 371 14.32 -10.78 2.67
C HIS A 371 13.34 -11.64 1.90
N PHE A 372 13.88 -12.46 1.00
CA PHE A 372 13.10 -13.35 0.15
C PHE A 372 13.40 -14.81 0.47
N ASP A 373 12.37 -15.66 0.37
CA ASP A 373 12.53 -17.11 0.40
C ASP A 373 12.59 -17.68 -1.04
N SER A 374 12.40 -18.99 -1.18
CA SER A 374 12.44 -19.68 -2.48
C SER A 374 11.31 -19.28 -3.43
N SER A 375 10.27 -18.59 -2.97
CA SER A 375 9.22 -18.04 -3.85
C SER A 375 9.76 -17.00 -4.85
N LEU A 376 10.94 -16.43 -4.60
CA LEU A 376 11.60 -15.53 -5.56
C LEU A 376 11.86 -16.21 -6.92
N ARG A 377 11.86 -17.55 -6.96
CA ARG A 377 11.96 -18.34 -8.19
C ARG A 377 10.94 -17.95 -9.26
N VAL A 378 9.77 -17.40 -8.88
CA VAL A 378 8.76 -16.89 -9.84
C VAL A 378 9.34 -15.86 -10.80
N LEU A 379 10.25 -15.00 -10.31
CA LEU A 379 10.93 -14.00 -11.13
C LEU A 379 12.05 -14.60 -12.00
N VAL A 380 12.52 -15.80 -11.65
CA VAL A 380 13.68 -16.47 -12.26
C VAL A 380 13.25 -17.47 -13.33
N ASP A 381 12.27 -18.30 -13.02
CA ASP A 381 11.80 -19.43 -13.83
C ASP A 381 10.83 -18.97 -14.92
N GLY A 382 10.19 -17.82 -14.72
CA GLY A 382 9.25 -17.22 -15.66
C GLY A 382 9.93 -16.46 -16.82
N PRO A 383 9.14 -16.03 -17.83
CA PRO A 383 9.65 -15.14 -18.84
C PRO A 383 10.12 -13.84 -18.19
N ARG A 384 11.16 -13.25 -18.77
CA ARG A 384 11.66 -11.94 -18.39
C ARG A 384 10.51 -10.92 -18.37
N LEU A 385 10.50 -10.04 -17.36
CA LEU A 385 9.56 -8.93 -17.30
C LEU A 385 9.48 -8.15 -18.63
N PRO A 386 8.27 -7.84 -19.13
CA PRO A 386 8.06 -6.99 -20.31
C PRO A 386 8.76 -5.64 -20.18
N ARG A 387 9.12 -5.03 -21.30
CA ARG A 387 9.85 -3.75 -21.31
C ARG A 387 9.13 -2.64 -20.52
N ASN A 388 7.81 -2.53 -20.65
CA ASN A 388 7.02 -1.52 -19.96
C ASN A 388 6.22 -2.12 -18.80
N GLN A 389 6.85 -2.97 -17.98
CA GLN A 389 6.21 -3.54 -16.80
C GLN A 389 7.13 -3.50 -15.58
N VAL A 390 6.55 -3.14 -14.43
CA VAL A 390 7.15 -3.22 -13.11
C VAL A 390 6.28 -4.11 -12.22
N VAL A 391 6.91 -4.90 -11.36
CA VAL A 391 6.21 -5.73 -10.38
C VAL A 391 6.40 -5.14 -8.99
N ALA A 392 5.32 -4.75 -8.33
CA ALA A 392 5.32 -4.45 -6.91
C ALA A 392 5.24 -5.74 -6.09
N LEU A 393 5.93 -5.78 -4.96
CA LEU A 393 5.91 -6.91 -4.03
C LEU A 393 5.41 -6.42 -2.66
N THR A 394 4.12 -6.64 -2.42
CA THR A 394 3.52 -6.38 -1.11
C THR A 394 4.10 -7.33 -0.06
N ARG A 395 4.33 -6.79 1.14
CA ARG A 395 5.08 -7.46 2.20
C ARG A 395 4.34 -8.59 2.89
N TRP A 396 5.11 -9.54 3.38
CA TRP A 396 4.74 -10.51 4.40
C TRP A 396 5.40 -10.12 5.72
N GLN A 397 4.68 -10.14 6.82
CA GLN A 397 5.21 -9.83 8.14
C GLN A 397 5.70 -11.12 8.81
N TYR A 398 6.94 -11.10 9.27
CA TYR A 398 7.44 -12.15 10.16
C TYR A 398 7.06 -11.86 11.62
N ASN A 399 6.53 -12.86 12.31
CA ASN A 399 6.26 -12.83 13.74
C ASN A 399 7.31 -13.67 14.47
N GLU A 400 8.16 -13.01 15.26
CA GLU A 400 9.23 -13.67 16.02
C GLU A 400 8.70 -14.61 17.10
N VAL A 401 7.60 -14.25 17.76
CA VAL A 401 7.03 -15.03 18.88
C VAL A 401 6.40 -16.32 18.39
N LEU A 402 5.70 -16.26 17.26
CA LEU A 402 5.03 -17.42 16.67
C LEU A 402 5.91 -18.18 15.68
N ASN A 403 7.02 -17.58 15.25
CA ASN A 403 7.86 -18.09 14.15
C ASN A 403 7.04 -18.32 12.87
N GLU A 404 6.15 -17.38 12.55
CA GLU A 404 5.22 -17.45 11.43
C GLU A 404 5.41 -16.27 10.48
N VAL A 405 5.15 -16.50 9.19
CA VAL A 405 5.14 -15.47 8.14
C VAL A 405 3.69 -15.26 7.71
N THR A 406 3.15 -14.06 7.94
CA THR A 406 1.77 -13.72 7.56
C THR A 406 1.77 -12.67 6.46
N PHE A 407 0.99 -12.90 5.40
CA PHE A 407 0.85 -11.87 4.38
C PHE A 407 0.15 -10.65 4.96
N HIS A 408 0.55 -9.43 4.58
CA HIS A 408 -0.07 -8.22 5.11
C HIS A 408 -0.44 -7.26 3.97
N PRO A 409 -1.53 -7.53 3.22
CA PRO A 409 -1.83 -6.81 2.00
C PRO A 409 -2.05 -5.34 2.26
N ARG A 410 -1.26 -4.54 1.56
CA ARG A 410 -1.36 -3.08 1.50
C ARG A 410 -1.36 -2.71 0.02
N ILE A 411 -2.34 -1.89 -0.38
CA ILE A 411 -2.40 -1.30 -1.71
C ILE A 411 -1.65 0.03 -1.79
N ASP A 412 -1.35 0.59 -0.62
CA ASP A 412 -0.72 1.89 -0.43
C ASP A 412 0.79 1.76 -0.16
N SER A 413 1.33 0.54 -0.16
CA SER A 413 2.73 0.32 0.18
C SER A 413 3.26 -1.04 -0.24
N HIS A 414 4.48 -1.01 -0.76
CA HIS A 414 5.20 -2.15 -1.33
C HIS A 414 6.68 -2.00 -0.97
N ASP A 415 7.20 -2.91 -0.16
CA ASP A 415 8.56 -2.79 0.37
C ASP A 415 9.63 -3.30 -0.61
N ALA A 416 9.22 -3.89 -1.73
CA ALA A 416 10.11 -4.32 -2.80
C ALA A 416 9.48 -4.21 -4.19
N TRP A 417 10.34 -4.04 -5.20
CA TRP A 417 9.97 -3.76 -6.59
C TRP A 417 10.86 -4.55 -7.55
N ALA A 418 10.28 -5.44 -8.35
CA ALA A 418 11.00 -6.09 -9.43
C ALA A 418 10.91 -5.26 -10.72
N VAL A 419 12.05 -5.00 -11.34
CA VAL A 419 12.19 -4.11 -12.48
C VAL A 419 13.11 -4.70 -13.55
N TYR A 420 12.85 -4.31 -14.79
CA TYR A 420 13.76 -4.54 -15.90
C TYR A 420 14.34 -3.21 -16.41
N PRO A 421 15.55 -2.79 -15.98
CA PRO A 421 16.01 -1.41 -16.16
C PRO A 421 16.06 -0.93 -17.61
N ALA A 422 16.57 -1.75 -18.55
CA ALA A 422 16.58 -1.39 -19.97
C ALA A 422 15.20 -1.30 -20.62
N GLY A 423 14.17 -1.84 -19.96
CA GLY A 423 12.79 -1.70 -20.39
C GLY A 423 12.17 -0.35 -20.02
N LEU A 424 12.65 0.28 -18.94
CA LEU A 424 11.99 1.46 -18.39
C LEU A 424 12.30 2.74 -19.19
N PRO A 425 11.29 3.62 -19.39
CA PRO A 425 11.47 4.85 -20.14
C PRO A 425 12.35 5.84 -19.36
N ARG A 426 13.34 6.45 -20.02
CA ARG A 426 14.26 7.41 -19.38
C ARG A 426 13.56 8.64 -18.79
N VAL A 427 12.40 9.01 -19.34
CA VAL A 427 11.57 10.12 -18.84
C VAL A 427 10.96 9.85 -17.45
N LEU A 428 11.01 8.60 -16.96
CA LEU A 428 10.60 8.22 -15.61
C LEU A 428 11.56 8.76 -14.55
N LEU A 429 12.88 8.77 -14.83
CA LEU A 429 13.91 9.01 -13.80
C LEU A 429 13.75 10.33 -13.04
N PRO A 430 13.45 11.48 -13.69
CA PRO A 430 13.24 12.73 -12.97
C PRO A 430 11.99 12.74 -12.08
N GLN A 431 11.02 11.86 -12.33
CA GLN A 431 9.74 11.80 -11.59
C GLN A 431 9.82 10.95 -10.31
N VAL A 432 10.88 10.15 -10.18
CA VAL A 432 11.06 9.17 -9.10
C VAL A 432 12.23 9.50 -8.18
N ASP A 433 12.59 10.78 -8.11
CA ASP A 433 13.68 11.28 -7.27
C ASP A 433 13.22 11.53 -5.81
N PHE A 434 12.74 10.48 -5.18
CA PHE A 434 12.34 10.45 -3.77
C PHE A 434 13.03 9.29 -3.05
N TYR A 435 13.27 9.45 -1.76
CA TYR A 435 13.94 8.44 -0.93
C TYR A 435 13.15 7.14 -0.87
N LEU A 436 13.84 6.00 -0.83
CA LEU A 436 13.20 4.69 -0.60
C LEU A 436 12.74 4.53 0.85
N GLY A 437 11.64 3.80 1.05
CA GLY A 437 11.11 3.46 2.39
C GLY A 437 10.47 4.64 3.15
N TYR A 438 10.23 5.76 2.47
CA TYR A 438 9.60 6.97 3.02
C TYR A 438 8.08 6.98 2.79
N LEU A 439 7.35 7.81 3.53
CA LEU A 439 5.88 7.86 3.43
C LEU A 439 5.44 8.29 2.02
N ARG A 440 4.42 7.60 1.47
CA ARG A 440 3.85 7.80 0.11
C ARG A 440 4.78 7.49 -1.08
N THR A 441 5.99 7.01 -0.84
CA THR A 441 6.94 6.75 -1.92
C THR A 441 6.45 5.69 -2.89
N ASP A 442 5.86 4.62 -2.36
CA ASP A 442 5.32 3.53 -3.14
C ASP A 442 4.18 3.99 -4.07
N THR A 443 3.20 4.69 -3.53
CA THR A 443 2.05 5.18 -4.31
C THR A 443 2.44 6.28 -5.28
N ARG A 444 3.46 7.09 -4.93
CA ARG A 444 4.09 8.05 -5.84
C ARG A 444 4.82 7.37 -6.99
N PHE A 445 5.48 6.24 -6.71
CA PHE A 445 6.16 5.45 -7.73
C PHE A 445 5.16 4.87 -8.73
N VAL A 446 4.06 4.28 -8.25
CA VAL A 446 2.96 3.79 -9.11
C VAL A 446 2.43 4.90 -10.01
N ALA A 447 2.14 6.09 -9.45
CA ALA A 447 1.65 7.22 -10.25
C ALA A 447 2.65 7.67 -11.32
N ALA A 448 3.95 7.73 -10.98
CA ALA A 448 4.99 8.09 -11.94
C ALA A 448 5.14 7.04 -13.07
N LEU A 449 4.99 5.75 -12.74
CA LEU A 449 4.98 4.66 -13.72
C LEU A 449 3.80 4.77 -14.69
N TYR A 450 2.58 4.99 -14.18
CA TYR A 450 1.39 5.19 -15.01
C TYR A 450 1.51 6.43 -15.90
N ALA A 451 2.03 7.55 -15.38
CA ALA A 451 2.27 8.76 -16.17
C ALA A 451 3.27 8.52 -17.32
N CYS A 452 4.14 7.52 -17.20
CA CYS A 452 5.09 7.11 -18.23
C CYS A 452 4.61 5.93 -19.09
N ASN A 453 3.32 5.55 -19.01
CA ASN A 453 2.73 4.41 -19.70
C ASN A 453 3.44 3.07 -19.39
N VAL A 454 3.90 2.91 -18.14
CA VAL A 454 4.47 1.66 -17.62
C VAL A 454 3.39 0.95 -16.82
N SER A 455 3.10 -0.31 -17.20
CA SER A 455 2.17 -1.15 -16.46
C SER A 455 2.77 -1.57 -15.12
N VAL A 456 1.94 -1.62 -14.09
CA VAL A 456 2.34 -2.09 -12.75
C VAL A 456 1.43 -3.22 -12.35
N VAL A 457 2.03 -4.35 -11.99
CA VAL A 457 1.34 -5.53 -11.44
C VAL A 457 1.87 -5.78 -10.05
N ASN A 458 1.08 -6.40 -9.18
CA ASN A 458 1.49 -6.65 -7.80
C ASN A 458 1.49 -8.15 -7.53
N TRP A 459 2.70 -8.73 -7.42
CA TRP A 459 2.90 -10.15 -7.19
C TRP A 459 3.21 -10.50 -5.73
N GLY A 460 2.79 -9.65 -4.78
CA GLY A 460 3.01 -9.90 -3.35
C GLY A 460 2.45 -11.24 -2.85
N PHE A 461 1.48 -11.82 -3.55
CA PHE A 461 0.96 -13.16 -3.28
C PHE A 461 1.88 -14.30 -3.73
N GLN A 462 2.52 -14.11 -4.87
CA GLN A 462 3.34 -15.12 -5.55
C GLN A 462 4.79 -15.08 -5.03
N VAL A 463 5.28 -13.91 -4.63
CA VAL A 463 6.65 -13.70 -4.16
C VAL A 463 6.61 -13.12 -2.75
N ARG A 464 7.17 -13.87 -1.80
CA ARG A 464 7.22 -13.51 -0.39
C ARG A 464 8.37 -12.53 -0.13
N ALA A 465 8.05 -11.23 -0.18
CA ALA A 465 8.88 -10.18 0.37
C ALA A 465 8.69 -10.11 1.90
N ILE A 466 9.53 -10.81 2.66
CA ILE A 466 9.36 -11.00 4.10
C ILE A 466 10.02 -9.85 4.86
N HIS A 467 9.18 -9.04 5.50
CA HIS A 467 9.53 -7.93 6.37
C HIS A 467 9.81 -8.42 7.80
N ARG A 468 11.04 -8.19 8.27
CA ARG A 468 11.45 -8.41 9.66
C ARG A 468 11.52 -7.08 10.38
N HIS A 469 10.48 -6.78 11.14
CA HIS A 469 10.46 -5.64 12.02
C HIS A 469 9.60 -5.94 13.25
N ALA A 470 10.24 -6.07 14.41
CA ALA A 470 9.61 -6.27 15.70
C ALA A 470 9.28 -4.93 16.39
N ALA A 471 9.91 -3.83 15.99
CA ALA A 471 9.78 -2.54 16.66
C ALA A 471 8.57 -1.70 16.19
N THR A 472 7.93 -1.00 17.13
CA THR A 472 6.84 -0.03 16.89
C THR A 472 7.35 1.38 16.54
N HIS A 473 8.66 1.60 16.54
CA HIS A 473 9.27 2.91 16.33
C HIS A 473 9.69 3.14 14.87
N ARG A 474 8.81 3.79 14.10
CA ARG A 474 9.20 4.41 12.83
C ARG A 474 9.85 5.76 13.11
N ALA A 475 11.09 5.96 12.70
CA ALA A 475 11.82 7.22 12.87
C ALA A 475 11.45 8.31 11.84
N TYR A 476 10.42 8.08 11.02
CA TYR A 476 10.02 9.02 9.96
C TYR A 476 9.07 10.09 10.51
N THR A 477 9.46 11.35 10.38
CA THR A 477 8.60 12.51 10.63
C THR A 477 7.86 12.92 9.34
N SER A 478 6.80 13.71 9.43
CA SER A 478 6.03 14.20 8.27
C SER A 478 6.85 15.02 7.25
N GLN A 479 8.08 15.42 7.61
CA GLN A 479 9.06 16.06 6.73
C GLN A 479 9.64 15.11 5.66
N HIS A 480 9.41 13.81 5.81
CA HIS A 480 9.94 12.72 5.00
C HIS A 480 8.88 12.10 4.07
N THR A 481 7.94 12.92 3.58
CA THR A 481 6.85 12.48 2.69
C THR A 481 7.19 12.78 1.23
N ALA A 482 6.97 11.81 0.34
CA ALA A 482 7.03 12.05 -1.10
C ALA A 482 5.75 12.77 -1.56
N TRP A 483 5.88 14.06 -1.90
CA TRP A 483 4.75 14.90 -2.33
C TRP A 483 4.43 14.73 -3.83
N GLY A 484 3.19 15.06 -4.20
CA GLY A 484 2.67 14.95 -5.57
C GLY A 484 1.61 13.85 -5.74
N ALA A 485 1.20 13.62 -6.99
CA ALA A 485 0.19 12.63 -7.37
C ALA A 485 0.56 11.22 -6.92
N ASP A 486 -0.40 10.48 -6.39
CA ASP A 486 -0.27 9.10 -5.96
C ASP A 486 -1.31 8.21 -6.65
N ALA A 487 -1.02 6.92 -6.69
CA ALA A 487 -1.92 5.89 -7.17
C ALA A 487 -1.80 4.65 -6.30
N TYR A 488 -2.92 4.06 -5.90
CA TYR A 488 -2.94 2.80 -5.17
C TYR A 488 -2.89 1.62 -6.13
N LEU A 489 -2.20 0.57 -5.73
CA LEU A 489 -2.01 -0.62 -6.56
C LEU A 489 -2.70 -1.81 -5.94
N LEU A 490 -3.73 -2.29 -6.63
CA LEU A 490 -4.42 -3.51 -6.26
C LEU A 490 -3.49 -4.72 -6.43
N LEU A 491 -3.79 -5.78 -5.68
CA LEU A 491 -3.08 -7.04 -5.83
C LEU A 491 -3.42 -7.63 -7.20
N SER A 492 -2.41 -8.04 -7.95
CA SER A 492 -2.66 -8.84 -9.15
C SER A 492 -3.00 -10.25 -8.70
N LEU A 493 -4.31 -10.47 -8.52
CA LEU A 493 -4.85 -11.82 -8.49
C LEU A 493 -4.51 -12.47 -9.82
N PHE A 494 -4.23 -13.78 -9.81
CA PHE A 494 -3.84 -14.52 -11.01
C PHE A 494 -4.85 -14.26 -12.14
N SER A 495 -4.58 -13.32 -13.05
CA SER A 495 -5.36 -13.23 -14.27
C SER A 495 -4.90 -14.36 -15.17
N HIS A 496 -5.84 -15.05 -15.80
CA HIS A 496 -5.57 -16.15 -16.73
C HIS A 496 -4.54 -15.76 -17.82
N ASP A 497 -4.30 -14.46 -18.04
CA ASP A 497 -3.38 -13.91 -19.03
C ASP A 497 -1.99 -13.52 -18.49
N SER A 498 -1.77 -13.41 -17.18
CA SER A 498 -0.52 -12.85 -16.64
C SER A 498 0.58 -13.88 -16.33
N ILE A 499 0.27 -15.17 -16.39
CA ILE A 499 1.26 -16.25 -16.42
C ILE A 499 0.93 -17.13 -17.62
N ILE A 500 1.28 -16.65 -18.82
CA ILE A 500 1.40 -17.51 -19.99
C ILE A 500 2.65 -18.38 -19.75
N LEU A 501 2.49 -19.43 -18.95
CA LEU A 501 3.24 -20.66 -19.14
C LEU A 501 2.50 -21.39 -20.27
N THR A 502 2.76 -21.00 -21.51
CA THR A 502 2.44 -21.87 -22.64
C THR A 502 3.33 -23.09 -22.53
N ALA A 503 2.80 -24.17 -21.97
CA ALA A 503 3.27 -25.52 -22.22
C ALA A 503 2.39 -26.14 -23.33
N PRO A 504 2.95 -27.07 -24.11
CA PRO A 504 2.61 -28.47 -23.84
C PRO A 504 3.64 -29.17 -22.96
#